data_AF-A0A194UN90-F1
#
_entry.id   AF-A0A194UN90-F1
#
_cell.length_a   1.000
_cell.length_b   1.000
_cell.length_c   1.000
_cell.angle_alpha   90.00
_cell.angle_beta   90.00
_cell.angle_gamma   90.00
#
_symmetry.space_group_name_H-M   'P 1'
#
loop_
_entity.id
_entity.type
_entity.pdbx_description
1 polymer ?
#
loop_
_entity_poly.entity_id
_entity_poly.type
_entity_poly.pdbx_seq_one_letter_code
_entity_poly.pdbx_strand_id
1 'polypeptide(L)'
;MAGLVNASWELPPTSQLNISDCNAIAPWVAYYIVLASQSNSSMPFLTWEGNTPVNVVLDFLRSLVPNNWTQPTDGDLLLWYIDFHNYLLTDIEVLGKMAILSVNDCGSKICPNLDFSGDSDLSGIGMMISYYMVAIFVTIYYFALIPGLFENYRHEFRNMETVKLYRRLASGFEESVSGFLDAMLLFCISMLVAATTRYASLIMYPHKSHSMFGLENCVFLSAFSIFPAIILQSLSFDLRRRRIRLAMWDLVIIFAVTVEVLYRLKYRRWVDDYQFMLSQSSDMTQFSQETWFLVCQKESLRQSLQTLLSVGHAIMLLNSASWLYHVAEIYTGKWWVPALQSRTRLWRRWEGCKLLLRLFNGYICLAIMWAFLGLFTAYRHDVMKKAGEADQDGDWTFGQVLSLTTWIPIGIELLSVYIYGAHKGVEKSLSTRYRVVDRNDTEVPEEEVVNEKRPERRPEKPAGNMEVTPVEDEHS
;
A
#
# COMPACT_ATOMS: atom_id res chain seq x y z
N MET A 1 8.91 -31.32 -48.18
CA MET A 1 10.03 -31.54 -49.12
C MET A 1 10.89 -30.28 -49.14
N ALA A 2 11.74 -30.11 -48.12
CA ALA A 2 12.84 -29.15 -48.20
C ALA A 2 14.08 -29.97 -48.55
N GLY A 3 14.73 -29.66 -49.67
CA GLY A 3 16.05 -30.21 -49.95
C GLY A 3 16.99 -29.84 -48.81
N LEU A 4 17.91 -30.73 -48.45
CA LEU A 4 19.02 -30.43 -47.54
C LEU A 4 19.77 -29.23 -48.13
N VAL A 5 19.49 -28.03 -47.63
CA VAL A 5 20.25 -26.83 -47.99
C VAL A 5 21.54 -26.94 -47.19
N ASN A 6 22.59 -27.44 -47.84
CA ASN A 6 23.90 -27.56 -47.22
C ASN A 6 24.48 -26.15 -47.09
N ALA A 7 24.72 -25.69 -45.87
CA ALA A 7 25.42 -24.43 -45.65
C ALA A 7 26.80 -24.51 -46.31
N SER A 8 27.23 -23.45 -46.98
CA SER A 8 28.55 -23.40 -47.62
C SER A 8 29.69 -23.14 -46.62
N TRP A 9 29.31 -22.96 -45.36
CA TRP A 9 30.13 -22.48 -44.25
C TRP A 9 30.33 -23.57 -43.20
N GLU A 10 31.53 -23.62 -42.61
CA GLU A 10 31.87 -24.56 -41.54
C GLU A 10 31.44 -23.99 -40.18
N LEU A 11 30.68 -24.77 -39.40
CA LEU A 11 30.19 -24.35 -38.09
C LEU A 11 31.33 -24.36 -37.03
N PRO A 12 31.51 -23.30 -36.23
CA PRO A 12 32.48 -23.30 -35.14
C PRO A 12 32.05 -24.27 -34.03
N PRO A 13 32.98 -25.05 -33.43
CA PRO A 13 32.66 -25.96 -32.33
C PRO A 13 32.13 -25.20 -31.10
N THR A 14 31.26 -25.83 -30.30
CA THR A 14 30.58 -25.18 -29.15
C THR A 14 31.56 -24.56 -28.16
N SER A 15 32.71 -25.19 -27.97
CA SER A 15 33.79 -24.74 -27.09
C SER A 15 34.50 -23.47 -27.54
N GLN A 16 34.34 -23.06 -28.80
CA GLN A 16 34.95 -21.85 -29.36
C GLN A 16 33.96 -20.69 -29.53
N LEU A 17 32.67 -20.89 -29.28
CA LEU A 17 31.67 -19.83 -29.44
C LEU A 17 31.99 -18.61 -28.58
N ASN A 18 31.90 -17.42 -29.19
CA ASN A 18 32.10 -16.17 -28.48
C ASN A 18 30.81 -15.76 -27.76
N ILE A 19 30.67 -16.15 -26.49
CA ILE A 19 29.49 -15.83 -25.69
C ILE A 19 29.57 -14.47 -24.98
N SER A 20 30.51 -13.57 -25.32
CA SER A 20 30.75 -12.37 -24.50
C SER A 20 29.89 -11.13 -24.84
N ASP A 21 29.16 -11.14 -25.96
CA ASP A 21 28.42 -9.94 -26.41
C ASP A 21 27.01 -9.84 -25.79
N CYS A 22 26.93 -9.06 -24.71
CA CYS A 22 25.66 -8.75 -24.05
C CYS A 22 24.61 -8.06 -24.94
N ASN A 23 25.01 -7.33 -25.99
CA ASN A 23 24.03 -6.63 -26.84
C ASN A 23 23.27 -7.59 -27.74
N ALA A 24 23.86 -8.73 -28.06
CA ALA A 24 23.30 -9.71 -28.97
C ALA A 24 22.66 -10.89 -28.20
N ILE A 25 23.35 -11.40 -27.17
CA ILE A 25 22.90 -12.58 -26.43
C ILE A 25 21.74 -12.25 -25.50
N ALA A 26 21.79 -11.12 -24.78
CA ALA A 26 20.78 -10.82 -23.78
C ALA A 26 19.37 -10.61 -24.36
N PRO A 27 19.18 -9.86 -25.48
CA PRO A 27 17.87 -9.78 -26.12
C PRO A 27 17.40 -11.15 -26.62
N TRP A 28 18.27 -11.95 -27.25
CA TRP A 28 17.91 -13.28 -27.73
C TRP A 28 17.44 -14.20 -26.60
N VAL A 29 18.17 -14.24 -25.48
CA VAL A 29 17.77 -14.99 -24.28
C VAL A 29 16.46 -14.46 -23.69
N ALA A 30 16.23 -13.15 -23.69
CA ALA A 30 14.96 -12.59 -23.23
C ALA A 30 13.78 -13.05 -24.09
N TYR A 31 13.89 -12.99 -25.43
CA TYR A 31 12.85 -13.50 -26.34
C TYR A 31 12.62 -15.00 -26.14
N TYR A 32 13.69 -15.76 -25.91
CA TYR A 32 13.60 -17.18 -25.59
C TYR A 32 12.80 -17.44 -24.31
N ILE A 33 13.07 -16.66 -23.25
CA ILE A 33 12.34 -16.73 -21.97
C ILE A 33 10.85 -16.36 -22.16
N VAL A 34 10.57 -15.31 -22.94
CA VAL A 34 9.20 -14.87 -23.23
C VAL A 34 8.42 -15.94 -23.99
N LEU A 35 9.02 -16.51 -25.05
CA LEU A 35 8.40 -17.60 -25.81
C LEU A 35 8.17 -18.84 -24.96
N ALA A 36 9.12 -19.17 -24.08
CA ALA A 36 8.95 -20.26 -23.12
C ALA A 36 7.74 -20.03 -22.20
N SER A 37 7.48 -18.77 -21.82
CA SER A 37 6.31 -18.45 -20.99
C SER A 37 4.97 -18.42 -21.73
N GLN A 38 4.97 -18.27 -23.06
CA GLN A 38 3.73 -18.28 -23.84
C GLN A 38 3.32 -19.69 -24.29
N SER A 39 4.23 -20.65 -24.25
CA SER A 39 3.96 -22.00 -24.70
C SER A 39 3.29 -22.84 -23.62
N ASN A 40 2.14 -23.43 -23.95
CA ASN A 40 1.48 -24.44 -23.11
C ASN A 40 2.20 -25.80 -23.12
N SER A 41 3.24 -25.98 -23.95
CA SER A 41 4.00 -27.23 -24.00
C SER A 41 5.10 -27.24 -22.95
N SER A 42 5.29 -28.39 -22.30
CA SER A 42 6.36 -28.61 -21.32
C SER A 42 7.78 -28.53 -21.90
N MET A 43 7.89 -28.37 -23.23
CA MET A 43 9.14 -28.22 -23.98
C MET A 43 8.92 -27.23 -25.12
N PRO A 44 8.81 -25.92 -24.84
CA PRO A 44 8.69 -24.86 -25.86
C PRO A 44 9.88 -24.84 -26.83
N PHE A 45 10.97 -25.48 -26.42
CA PHE A 45 12.29 -25.41 -27.02
C PHE A 45 12.41 -26.06 -28.41
N LEU A 46 11.46 -26.91 -28.81
CA LEU A 46 11.61 -27.79 -29.98
C LEU A 46 11.01 -27.26 -31.30
N THR A 47 10.25 -26.16 -31.28
CA THR A 47 9.57 -25.67 -32.50
C THR A 47 9.90 -24.21 -32.78
N TRP A 48 10.61 -24.00 -33.88
CA TRP A 48 11.04 -22.74 -34.52
C TRP A 48 9.92 -21.71 -34.79
N GLU A 49 8.65 -21.96 -34.44
CA GLU A 49 7.54 -21.05 -34.70
C GLU A 49 7.51 -19.80 -33.79
N GLY A 50 8.62 -19.52 -33.11
CA GLY A 50 8.74 -18.38 -32.21
C GLY A 50 8.83 -17.05 -32.96
N ASN A 51 8.01 -16.09 -32.56
CA ASN A 51 7.97 -14.71 -33.06
C ASN A 51 9.24 -13.87 -32.77
N THR A 52 10.42 -14.48 -32.64
CA THR A 52 11.67 -13.76 -32.42
C THR A 52 12.03 -12.96 -33.68
N PRO A 53 12.27 -11.64 -33.57
CA PRO A 53 12.66 -10.84 -34.71
C PRO A 53 13.93 -11.36 -35.38
N VAL A 54 13.92 -11.48 -36.71
CA VAL A 54 15.03 -12.04 -37.51
C VAL A 54 16.35 -11.31 -37.26
N ASN A 55 16.31 -9.99 -37.05
CA ASN A 55 17.50 -9.20 -36.75
C ASN A 55 18.12 -9.59 -35.40
N VAL A 56 17.32 -9.86 -34.36
CA VAL A 56 17.81 -10.30 -33.05
C VAL A 56 18.50 -11.66 -33.16
N VAL A 57 17.94 -12.58 -33.94
CA VAL A 57 18.54 -13.89 -34.23
C VAL A 57 19.86 -13.74 -34.97
N LEU A 58 19.89 -12.94 -36.04
CA LEU A 58 21.11 -12.72 -36.82
C LEU A 58 22.21 -12.07 -36.00
N ASP A 59 21.90 -11.05 -35.21
CA ASP A 59 22.87 -10.37 -34.35
C ASP A 59 23.43 -11.32 -33.29
N PHE A 60 22.56 -12.13 -32.65
CA PHE A 60 22.97 -13.19 -31.75
C PHE A 60 23.93 -14.17 -32.41
N LEU A 61 23.58 -14.75 -33.55
CA LEU A 61 24.42 -15.76 -34.19
C LEU A 61 25.74 -15.18 -34.70
N ARG A 62 25.73 -13.96 -35.26
CA ARG A 62 26.97 -13.25 -35.63
C ARG A 62 27.88 -13.07 -34.43
N SER A 63 27.32 -12.71 -33.27
CA SER A 63 28.10 -12.50 -32.04
C SER A 63 28.80 -13.77 -31.56
N LEU A 64 28.21 -14.94 -31.83
CA LEU A 64 28.78 -16.24 -31.45
C LEU A 64 29.94 -16.67 -32.34
N VAL A 65 30.03 -16.16 -33.58
CA VAL A 65 31.10 -16.52 -34.52
C VAL A 65 32.43 -15.91 -34.04
N PRO A 66 33.49 -16.72 -33.85
CA PRO A 66 34.79 -16.21 -33.45
C PRO A 66 35.38 -15.25 -34.48
N ASN A 67 36.10 -14.23 -34.02
CA ASN A 67 36.71 -13.23 -34.91
C ASN A 67 37.70 -13.83 -35.93
N ASN A 68 38.29 -14.99 -35.63
CA ASN A 68 39.23 -15.72 -36.49
C ASN A 68 38.55 -16.75 -37.40
N TRP A 69 37.21 -16.80 -37.42
CA TRP A 69 36.44 -17.73 -38.23
C TRP A 69 36.04 -17.12 -39.57
N THR A 70 35.72 -17.96 -40.55
CA THR A 70 35.13 -17.48 -41.81
C THR A 70 33.78 -16.83 -41.53
N GLN A 71 33.55 -15.64 -42.09
CA GLN A 71 32.33 -14.87 -41.80
C GLN A 71 31.16 -15.41 -42.64
N PRO A 72 30.10 -15.94 -42.00
CA PRO A 72 28.95 -16.49 -42.70
C PRO A 72 28.08 -15.40 -43.34
N THR A 73 27.31 -15.77 -44.36
CA THR A 73 26.22 -14.91 -44.84
C THR A 73 25.00 -15.01 -43.92
N ASP A 74 24.09 -14.04 -43.99
CA ASP A 74 22.84 -14.07 -43.22
C ASP A 74 22.01 -15.33 -43.51
N GLY A 75 22.07 -15.83 -44.75
CA GLY A 75 21.43 -17.08 -45.13
C GLY A 75 22.05 -18.29 -44.43
N ASP A 76 23.40 -18.36 -44.38
CA ASP A 76 24.10 -19.43 -43.65
C ASP A 76 23.78 -19.39 -42.15
N LEU A 77 23.70 -18.19 -41.56
CA LEU A 77 23.34 -18.03 -40.14
C LEU A 77 21.91 -18.48 -39.85
N LEU A 78 20.94 -18.12 -40.68
CA LEU A 78 19.55 -18.56 -40.49
C LEU A 78 19.40 -20.08 -40.68
N LEU A 79 20.14 -20.67 -41.62
CA LEU A 79 20.21 -22.13 -41.75
C LEU A 79 20.83 -22.76 -40.49
N TRP A 80 21.93 -22.20 -39.98
CA TRP A 80 22.51 -22.63 -38.72
C TRP A 80 21.50 -22.52 -37.58
N TYR A 81 20.73 -21.43 -37.50
CA TYR A 81 19.71 -21.23 -36.46
C TYR A 81 18.66 -22.34 -36.40
N ILE A 82 18.21 -22.82 -37.56
CA ILE A 82 17.21 -23.90 -37.65
C ILE A 82 17.75 -25.18 -36.99
N ASP A 83 19.03 -25.47 -37.18
CA ASP A 83 19.72 -26.62 -36.57
C ASP A 83 20.38 -26.30 -35.22
N PHE A 84 20.42 -25.02 -34.83
CA PHE A 84 21.15 -24.52 -33.67
C PHE A 84 20.62 -25.09 -32.36
N HIS A 85 19.32 -25.40 -32.31
CA HIS A 85 18.75 -26.05 -31.13
C HIS A 85 19.32 -27.46 -30.94
N ASN A 86 19.32 -28.29 -31.99
CA ASN A 86 19.92 -29.63 -31.93
C ASN A 86 21.42 -29.54 -31.60
N TYR A 87 22.09 -28.50 -32.12
CA TYR A 87 23.48 -28.19 -31.82
C TYR A 87 23.70 -27.92 -30.33
N LEU A 88 22.87 -27.06 -29.70
CA LEU A 88 22.96 -26.76 -28.27
C LEU A 88 22.51 -27.90 -27.36
N LEU A 89 21.57 -28.74 -27.80
CA LEU A 89 21.14 -29.92 -27.01
C LEU A 89 22.27 -30.92 -26.79
N THR A 90 23.27 -30.95 -27.67
CA THR A 90 24.47 -31.78 -27.45
C THR A 90 25.38 -31.25 -26.34
N ASP A 91 25.24 -29.97 -25.98
CA ASP A 91 26.08 -29.27 -25.00
C ASP A 91 25.25 -28.28 -24.16
N ILE A 92 24.39 -28.85 -23.29
CA ILE A 92 23.49 -28.10 -22.40
C ILE A 92 24.27 -27.11 -21.51
N GLU A 93 25.55 -27.41 -21.22
CA GLU A 93 26.41 -26.54 -20.42
C GLU A 93 26.61 -25.17 -21.08
N VAL A 94 26.75 -25.12 -22.41
CA VAL A 94 26.92 -23.87 -23.15
C VAL A 94 25.64 -23.02 -23.13
N LEU A 95 24.48 -23.63 -23.32
CA LEU A 95 23.19 -22.92 -23.19
C LEU A 95 23.01 -22.38 -21.76
N GLY A 96 23.35 -23.18 -20.75
CA GLY A 96 23.35 -22.75 -19.35
C GLY A 96 24.28 -21.54 -19.12
N LYS A 97 25.48 -21.55 -19.68
CA LYS A 97 26.42 -20.42 -19.60
C LYS A 97 25.87 -19.15 -20.26
N MET A 98 25.26 -19.26 -21.44
CA MET A 98 24.63 -18.12 -22.12
C MET A 98 23.48 -17.53 -21.28
N ALA A 99 22.64 -18.38 -20.68
CA ALA A 99 21.55 -17.95 -19.82
C ALA A 99 22.07 -17.27 -18.55
N ILE A 100 23.03 -17.88 -17.85
CA ILE A 100 23.65 -17.36 -16.63
C ILE A 100 24.33 -16.01 -16.91
N LEU A 101 25.09 -15.91 -18.00
CA LEU A 101 25.76 -14.66 -18.40
C LEU A 101 24.73 -13.56 -18.68
N SER A 102 23.68 -13.88 -19.45
CA SER A 102 22.64 -12.91 -19.81
C SER A 102 21.93 -12.35 -18.60
N VAL A 103 21.64 -13.24 -17.63
CA VAL A 103 20.96 -12.90 -16.38
C VAL A 103 21.86 -12.12 -15.43
N ASN A 104 23.08 -12.60 -15.17
CA ASN A 104 23.93 -12.03 -14.13
C ASN A 104 24.73 -10.80 -14.61
N ASP A 105 25.28 -10.86 -15.81
CA ASP A 105 26.25 -9.87 -16.29
C ASP A 105 25.62 -8.89 -17.30
N CYS A 106 24.58 -9.32 -18.01
CA CYS A 106 23.90 -8.51 -19.03
C CYS A 106 22.53 -7.95 -18.58
N GLY A 107 22.29 -7.83 -17.27
CA GLY A 107 21.02 -7.37 -16.69
C GLY A 107 20.41 -6.13 -17.37
N SER A 108 21.21 -5.11 -17.66
CA SER A 108 20.73 -3.88 -18.32
C SER A 108 20.21 -4.07 -19.76
N LYS A 109 20.58 -5.17 -20.41
CA LYS A 109 20.21 -5.49 -21.80
C LYS A 109 19.10 -6.53 -21.88
N ILE A 110 19.04 -7.46 -20.92
CA ILE A 110 17.98 -8.47 -20.86
C ILE A 110 16.64 -7.85 -20.39
N CYS A 111 16.68 -6.95 -19.40
CA CYS A 111 15.46 -6.44 -18.73
C CYS A 111 14.46 -5.72 -19.64
N PRO A 112 14.86 -4.86 -20.59
CA PRO A 112 13.91 -4.21 -21.49
C PRO A 112 13.26 -5.16 -22.52
N ASN A 113 13.82 -6.36 -22.71
CA ASN A 113 13.37 -7.34 -23.70
C ASN A 113 12.54 -8.47 -23.08
N LEU A 114 12.44 -8.53 -21.75
CA LEU A 114 11.57 -9.47 -21.04
C LEU A 114 10.14 -8.91 -21.01
N ASP A 115 9.15 -9.82 -21.00
CA ASP A 115 7.74 -9.44 -20.92
C ASP A 115 7.43 -8.96 -19.50
N PHE A 116 7.53 -7.64 -19.31
CA PHE A 116 7.16 -6.91 -18.12
C PHE A 116 5.93 -6.05 -18.42
N SER A 117 4.90 -6.20 -17.60
CA SER A 117 3.76 -5.31 -17.61
C SER A 117 3.70 -4.59 -16.27
N GLY A 118 3.88 -3.27 -16.34
CA GLY A 118 3.53 -2.34 -15.27
C GLY A 118 2.03 -2.37 -14.98
N ASP A 119 1.63 -1.60 -13.97
CA ASP A 119 0.25 -1.48 -13.55
C ASP A 119 -0.09 0.01 -13.34
N SER A 120 -0.52 0.62 -14.44
CA SER A 120 -0.84 2.05 -14.48
C SER A 120 -1.94 2.44 -13.48
N ASP A 121 -2.81 1.52 -13.06
CA ASP A 121 -3.83 1.78 -12.04
C ASP A 121 -3.28 1.81 -10.60
N LEU A 122 -2.03 1.36 -10.37
CA LEU A 122 -1.35 1.44 -9.07
C LEU A 122 -0.19 2.43 -9.07
N SER A 123 0.72 2.30 -10.03
CA SER A 123 1.98 3.04 -10.13
C SER A 123 1.98 4.08 -11.25
N GLY A 124 0.87 4.24 -11.98
CA GLY A 124 0.79 5.22 -13.05
C GLY A 124 0.89 6.67 -12.57
N ILE A 125 1.15 7.57 -13.52
CA ILE A 125 1.43 8.99 -13.23
C ILE A 125 0.31 9.65 -12.41
N GLY A 126 -0.95 9.46 -12.80
CA GLY A 126 -2.07 10.06 -12.08
C GLY A 126 -2.25 9.51 -10.66
N MET A 127 -2.00 8.21 -10.44
CA MET A 127 -2.03 7.63 -9.09
C MET A 127 -0.90 8.19 -8.21
N MET A 128 0.30 8.35 -8.76
CA MET A 128 1.41 8.97 -8.04
C MET A 128 1.07 10.40 -7.61
N ILE A 129 0.49 11.20 -8.51
CA ILE A 129 0.03 12.56 -8.17
C ILE A 129 -1.00 12.50 -7.04
N SER A 130 -1.98 11.59 -7.11
CA SER A 130 -2.97 11.38 -6.04
C SER A 130 -2.31 11.05 -4.69
N TYR A 131 -1.32 10.16 -4.65
CA TYR A 131 -0.61 9.83 -3.40
C TYR A 131 0.14 11.04 -2.82
N TYR A 132 0.79 11.83 -3.66
CA TYR A 132 1.44 13.07 -3.24
C TYR A 132 0.44 14.11 -2.74
N MET A 133 -0.70 14.28 -3.41
CA MET A 133 -1.76 15.19 -2.97
C MET A 133 -2.29 14.82 -1.58
N VAL A 134 -2.58 13.53 -1.35
CA VAL A 134 -3.01 13.03 -0.04
C VAL A 134 -1.94 13.29 1.01
N ALA A 135 -0.69 12.93 0.74
CA ALA A 135 0.41 13.11 1.69
C ALA A 135 0.61 14.59 2.06
N ILE A 136 0.56 15.49 1.07
CA ILE A 136 0.68 16.93 1.28
C ILE A 136 -0.49 17.46 2.09
N PHE A 137 -1.74 17.14 1.71
CA PHE A 137 -2.91 17.62 2.44
C PHE A 137 -2.93 17.11 3.88
N VAL A 138 -2.71 15.82 4.12
CA VAL A 138 -2.64 15.29 5.50
C VAL A 138 -1.54 15.96 6.31
N THR A 139 -0.39 16.24 5.71
CA THR A 139 0.71 16.97 6.37
C THR A 139 0.27 18.39 6.76
N ILE A 140 -0.39 19.12 5.85
CA ILE A 140 -0.91 20.47 6.12
C ILE A 140 -1.94 20.43 7.26
N TYR A 141 -2.91 19.50 7.20
CA TYR A 141 -3.92 19.34 8.26
C TYR A 141 -3.29 19.03 9.62
N TYR A 142 -2.28 18.15 9.65
CA TYR A 142 -1.58 17.77 10.87
C TYR A 142 -0.94 18.99 11.54
N PHE A 143 -0.14 19.76 10.81
CA PHE A 143 0.51 20.94 11.37
C PHE A 143 -0.46 22.10 11.66
N ALA A 144 -1.53 22.25 10.86
CA ALA A 144 -2.53 23.28 11.08
C ALA A 144 -3.36 23.04 12.34
N LEU A 145 -3.63 21.78 12.72
CA LEU A 145 -4.51 21.46 13.85
C LEU A 145 -3.78 21.26 15.18
N ILE A 146 -2.49 20.94 15.19
CA ILE A 146 -1.72 20.70 16.43
C ILE A 146 -1.88 21.82 17.48
N PRO A 147 -1.74 23.12 17.16
CA PRO A 147 -1.80 24.15 18.20
C PRO A 147 -3.16 24.25 18.91
N GLY A 148 -4.27 24.06 18.19
CA GLY A 148 -5.63 24.05 18.74
C GLY A 148 -5.86 22.88 19.70
N LEU A 149 -5.18 21.76 19.46
CA LEU A 149 -5.21 20.61 20.38
C LEU A 149 -4.54 20.93 21.73
N PHE A 150 -3.49 21.76 21.73
CA PHE A 150 -2.87 22.24 22.98
C PHE A 150 -3.71 23.31 23.68
N GLU A 151 -4.43 24.15 22.92
CA GLU A 151 -5.33 25.16 23.46
C GLU A 151 -6.45 24.52 24.29
N ASN A 152 -7.06 23.47 23.76
CA ASN A 152 -8.11 22.69 24.45
C ASN A 152 -7.60 22.05 25.76
N TYR A 153 -6.29 21.85 25.91
CA TYR A 153 -5.66 21.29 27.11
C TYR A 153 -5.13 22.33 28.09
N ARG A 154 -5.70 23.56 28.05
CA ARG A 154 -5.55 24.58 29.11
C ARG A 154 -4.19 25.28 29.16
N HIS A 155 -3.40 25.23 28.09
CA HIS A 155 -2.21 26.08 27.97
C HIS A 155 -2.60 27.45 27.42
N GLU A 156 -2.60 28.46 28.29
CA GLU A 156 -2.82 29.86 27.89
C GLU A 156 -1.72 30.31 26.93
N PHE A 157 -2.10 30.61 25.69
CA PHE A 157 -1.20 31.23 24.72
C PHE A 157 -0.93 32.69 25.12
N ARG A 158 0.35 33.06 25.19
CA ARG A 158 0.81 34.39 25.63
C ARG A 158 0.50 35.54 24.66
N ASN A 159 0.19 35.27 23.39
CA ASN A 159 0.02 36.32 22.39
C ASN A 159 -1.36 36.24 21.68
N MET A 160 -2.26 37.16 22.04
CA MET A 160 -3.65 37.18 21.58
C MET A 160 -3.81 37.39 20.07
N GLU A 161 -2.93 38.12 19.40
CA GLU A 161 -3.05 38.36 17.95
C GLU A 161 -2.75 37.11 17.13
N THR A 162 -1.69 36.39 17.50
CA THR A 162 -1.33 35.11 16.86
C THR A 162 -2.43 34.06 17.05
N VAL A 163 -3.08 34.05 18.23
CA VAL A 163 -4.20 33.15 18.52
C VAL A 163 -5.41 33.47 17.66
N LYS A 164 -5.75 34.76 17.46
CA LYS A 164 -6.87 35.14 16.58
C LYS A 164 -6.65 34.71 15.13
N LEU A 165 -5.45 34.94 14.60
CA LEU A 165 -5.11 34.51 13.24
C LEU A 165 -5.14 32.98 13.11
N TYR A 166 -4.54 32.28 14.09
CA TYR A 166 -4.53 30.82 14.15
C TYR A 166 -5.94 30.25 14.21
N ARG A 167 -6.80 30.70 15.13
CA ARG A 167 -8.19 30.22 15.25
C ARG A 167 -8.97 30.41 13.96
N ARG A 168 -8.76 31.54 13.25
CA ARG A 168 -9.39 31.76 11.94
C ARG A 168 -8.95 30.70 10.92
N LEU A 169 -7.65 30.38 10.85
CA LEU A 169 -7.14 29.34 9.95
C LEU A 169 -7.59 27.94 10.38
N ALA A 170 -7.40 27.60 11.66
CA ALA A 170 -7.69 26.30 12.24
C ALA A 170 -9.16 25.92 12.12
N SER A 171 -10.09 26.88 12.29
CA SER A 171 -11.54 26.62 12.16
C SER A 171 -11.91 25.96 10.83
N GLY A 172 -11.25 26.33 9.73
CA GLY A 172 -11.50 25.69 8.43
C GLY A 172 -10.99 24.26 8.35
N PHE A 173 -9.83 24.00 8.95
CA PHE A 173 -9.29 22.64 9.04
C PHE A 173 -10.12 21.77 9.98
N GLU A 174 -10.57 22.30 11.12
CA GLU A 174 -11.38 21.58 12.11
C GLU A 174 -12.72 21.13 11.53
N GLU A 175 -13.39 21.99 10.76
CA GLU A 175 -14.67 21.64 10.12
C GLU A 175 -14.50 20.66 8.96
N SER A 176 -13.43 20.79 8.17
CA SER A 176 -13.20 19.94 6.98
C SER A 176 -12.51 18.61 7.28
N VAL A 177 -11.80 18.46 8.42
CA VAL A 177 -11.06 17.22 8.77
C VAL A 177 -11.99 16.01 8.81
N SER A 178 -13.23 16.23 9.22
CA SER A 178 -14.28 15.22 9.30
C SER A 178 -14.64 14.65 7.92
N GLY A 179 -14.86 15.53 6.93
CA GLY A 179 -15.15 15.13 5.55
C GLY A 179 -13.93 14.49 4.89
N PHE A 180 -12.74 15.05 5.12
CA PHE A 180 -11.49 14.51 4.60
C PHE A 180 -11.21 13.10 5.15
N LEU A 181 -11.38 12.88 6.45
CA LEU A 181 -11.23 11.56 7.06
C LEU A 181 -12.20 10.54 6.45
N ASP A 182 -13.47 10.89 6.25
CA ASP A 182 -14.46 9.98 5.64
C ASP A 182 -14.05 9.60 4.20
N ALA A 183 -13.61 10.57 3.39
CA ALA A 183 -13.11 10.31 2.04
C ALA A 183 -11.85 9.43 2.06
N MET A 184 -10.96 9.67 3.02
CA MET A 184 -9.72 8.91 3.19
C MET A 184 -9.99 7.47 3.62
N LEU A 185 -10.96 7.22 4.52
CA LEU A 185 -11.37 5.87 4.87
C LEU A 185 -11.95 5.12 3.67
N LEU A 186 -12.78 5.78 2.84
CA LEU A 186 -13.32 5.18 1.62
C LEU A 186 -12.22 4.86 0.60
N PHE A 187 -11.25 5.75 0.42
CA PHE A 187 -10.10 5.51 -0.45
C PHE A 187 -9.28 4.31 0.05
N CYS A 188 -9.01 4.24 1.35
CA CYS A 188 -8.31 3.12 1.99
C CYS A 188 -9.05 1.78 1.79
N ILE A 189 -10.36 1.74 2.06
CA ILE A 189 -11.18 0.53 1.83
C ILE A 189 -11.10 0.11 0.35
N SER A 190 -11.17 1.07 -0.58
CA SER A 190 -11.09 0.77 -2.02
C SER A 190 -9.75 0.15 -2.41
N MET A 191 -8.63 0.69 -1.90
CA MET A 191 -7.28 0.15 -2.13
C MET A 191 -7.12 -1.25 -1.52
N LEU A 192 -7.65 -1.47 -0.33
CA LEU A 192 -7.63 -2.77 0.35
C LEU A 192 -8.48 -3.84 -0.35
N VAL A 193 -9.65 -3.45 -0.88
CA VAL A 193 -10.49 -4.33 -1.70
C VAL A 193 -9.75 -4.66 -3.00
N ALA A 194 -9.15 -3.68 -3.68
CA ALA A 194 -8.35 -3.92 -4.89
C ALA A 194 -7.22 -4.92 -4.61
N ALA A 195 -6.46 -4.73 -3.54
CA ALA A 195 -5.43 -5.68 -3.11
C ALA A 195 -6.00 -7.08 -2.85
N THR A 196 -7.09 -7.18 -2.09
CA THR A 196 -7.75 -8.46 -1.80
C THR A 196 -8.18 -9.17 -3.09
N THR A 197 -8.77 -8.44 -4.04
CA THR A 197 -9.22 -9.03 -5.32
C THR A 197 -8.07 -9.54 -6.19
N ARG A 198 -6.90 -8.86 -6.19
CA ARG A 198 -5.72 -9.33 -6.93
C ARG A 198 -5.15 -10.61 -6.34
N TYR A 199 -5.02 -10.68 -5.02
CA TYR A 199 -4.59 -11.91 -4.36
C TYR A 199 -5.63 -13.03 -4.49
N ALA A 200 -6.93 -12.71 -4.45
CA ALA A 200 -7.97 -13.70 -4.73
C ALA A 200 -7.89 -14.22 -6.17
N SER A 201 -7.62 -13.34 -7.15
CA SER A 201 -7.42 -13.70 -8.56
C SER A 201 -6.23 -14.65 -8.74
N LEU A 202 -5.11 -14.38 -8.05
CA LEU A 202 -3.95 -15.28 -8.03
C LEU A 202 -4.32 -16.69 -7.53
N ILE A 203 -5.18 -16.79 -6.53
CA ILE A 203 -5.61 -18.07 -5.96
C ILE A 203 -6.61 -18.79 -6.88
N MET A 204 -7.59 -18.06 -7.43
CA MET A 204 -8.64 -18.64 -8.26
C MET A 204 -8.17 -19.00 -9.66
N TYR A 205 -7.19 -18.28 -10.20
CA TYR A 205 -6.70 -18.43 -11.56
C TYR A 205 -5.16 -18.56 -11.58
N PRO A 206 -4.59 -19.63 -11.00
CA PRO A 206 -3.14 -19.79 -10.90
C PRO A 206 -2.45 -19.86 -12.27
N HIS A 207 -3.14 -20.33 -13.31
CA HIS A 207 -2.62 -20.44 -14.68
C HIS A 207 -2.69 -19.15 -15.49
N LYS A 208 -3.30 -18.08 -14.96
CA LYS A 208 -3.23 -16.76 -15.60
C LYS A 208 -1.92 -16.10 -15.18
N SER A 209 -1.30 -15.34 -16.06
CA SER A 209 -0.17 -14.50 -15.70
C SER A 209 -0.65 -13.40 -14.74
N HIS A 210 0.06 -13.25 -13.62
CA HIS A 210 -0.17 -12.18 -12.65
C HIS A 210 1.13 -11.41 -12.49
N SER A 211 1.09 -10.10 -12.70
CA SER A 211 2.26 -9.24 -12.49
C SER A 211 2.69 -9.29 -11.03
N MET A 212 3.83 -9.92 -10.75
CA MET A 212 4.41 -9.99 -9.40
C MET A 212 4.73 -8.60 -8.85
N PHE A 213 5.23 -7.72 -9.71
CA PHE A 213 5.38 -6.29 -9.43
C PHE A 213 4.05 -5.66 -9.00
N GLY A 214 2.97 -5.93 -9.75
CA GLY A 214 1.62 -5.47 -9.41
C GLY A 214 1.13 -5.99 -8.05
N LEU A 215 1.45 -7.23 -7.67
CA LEU A 215 1.08 -7.80 -6.38
C LEU A 215 1.85 -7.19 -5.20
N GLU A 216 3.16 -6.96 -5.34
CA GLU A 216 3.99 -6.30 -4.33
C GLU A 216 3.52 -4.85 -4.11
N ASN A 217 3.35 -4.11 -5.21
CA ASN A 217 2.90 -2.72 -5.19
C ASN A 217 1.50 -2.57 -4.59
N CYS A 218 0.59 -3.50 -4.88
CA CYS A 218 -0.77 -3.39 -4.36
C CYS A 218 -0.80 -3.50 -2.82
N VAL A 219 -0.06 -4.44 -2.25
CA VAL A 219 0.05 -4.55 -0.78
C VAL A 219 0.70 -3.31 -0.21
N PHE A 220 1.82 -2.88 -0.80
CA PHE A 220 2.58 -1.73 -0.31
C PHE A 220 1.74 -0.44 -0.31
N LEU A 221 1.02 -0.17 -1.40
CA LEU A 221 0.18 1.02 -1.56
C LEU A 221 -1.11 0.95 -0.75
N SER A 222 -1.69 -0.26 -0.58
CA SER A 222 -2.83 -0.45 0.32
C SER A 222 -2.45 -0.17 1.77
N ALA A 223 -1.27 -0.61 2.22
CA ALA A 223 -0.74 -0.28 3.55
C ALA A 223 -0.44 1.22 3.69
N PHE A 224 0.17 1.84 2.68
CA PHE A 224 0.38 3.30 2.64
C PHE A 224 -0.94 4.06 2.86
N SER A 225 -2.03 3.64 2.21
CA SER A 225 -3.33 4.34 2.27
C SER A 225 -3.94 4.41 3.68
N ILE A 226 -3.52 3.55 4.60
CA ILE A 226 -4.05 3.51 5.97
C ILE A 226 -3.46 4.64 6.83
N PHE A 227 -2.18 5.00 6.64
CA PHE A 227 -1.51 6.00 7.47
C PHE A 227 -2.13 7.40 7.37
N PRO A 228 -2.46 7.95 6.19
CA PRO A 228 -3.26 9.17 6.05
C PRO A 228 -4.53 9.18 6.91
N ALA A 229 -5.28 8.07 6.90
CA ALA A 229 -6.51 7.94 7.69
C ALA A 229 -6.23 7.93 9.20
N ILE A 230 -5.17 7.25 9.66
CA ILE A 230 -4.77 7.25 11.07
C ILE A 230 -4.36 8.66 11.52
N ILE A 231 -3.60 9.39 10.69
CA ILE A 231 -3.17 10.75 11.00
C ILE A 231 -4.38 11.67 11.13
N LEU A 232 -5.32 11.66 10.18
CA LEU A 232 -6.54 12.47 10.25
C LEU A 232 -7.42 12.07 11.45
N GLN A 233 -7.54 10.77 11.74
CA GLN A 233 -8.23 10.25 12.92
C GLN A 233 -7.56 10.71 14.22
N SER A 234 -6.24 10.93 14.22
CA SER A 234 -5.49 11.49 15.35
C SER A 234 -5.76 12.99 15.57
N LEU A 235 -6.39 13.68 14.61
CA LEU A 235 -6.71 15.11 14.72
C LEU A 235 -8.20 15.37 15.01
N SER A 236 -9.09 14.46 14.65
CA SER A 236 -10.55 14.65 14.80
C SER A 236 -11.03 14.40 16.24
N PHE A 237 -11.35 15.44 17.02
CA PHE A 237 -11.80 15.31 18.41
C PHE A 237 -13.29 14.93 18.56
N ASP A 238 -14.15 15.41 17.66
CA ASP A 238 -15.57 15.08 17.68
C ASP A 238 -16.01 14.41 16.38
N LEU A 239 -16.29 13.11 16.47
CA LEU A 239 -16.73 12.33 15.33
C LEU A 239 -18.24 12.43 15.19
N ARG A 240 -18.71 13.47 14.48
CA ARG A 240 -20.01 13.41 13.81
C ARG A 240 -20.06 12.09 13.02
N ARG A 241 -21.14 11.31 13.17
CA ARG A 241 -21.28 9.95 12.58
C ARG A 241 -20.33 8.87 13.15
N ARG A 242 -19.97 8.94 14.44
CA ARG A 242 -19.14 7.94 15.14
C ARG A 242 -19.40 6.49 14.75
N ARG A 243 -20.66 6.05 14.66
CA ARG A 243 -21.02 4.66 14.30
C ARG A 243 -20.59 4.26 12.88
N ILE A 244 -20.75 5.15 11.91
CA ILE A 244 -20.36 4.90 10.52
C ILE A 244 -18.83 4.78 10.43
N ARG A 245 -18.11 5.65 11.12
CA ARG A 245 -16.64 5.60 11.17
C ARG A 245 -16.11 4.34 11.83
N LEU A 246 -16.77 3.88 12.91
CA LEU A 246 -16.43 2.59 13.51
C LEU A 246 -16.59 1.46 12.50
N ALA A 247 -17.72 1.40 11.79
CA ALA A 247 -17.93 0.39 10.75
C ALA A 247 -16.94 0.49 9.58
N MET A 248 -16.52 1.70 9.18
CA MET A 248 -15.47 1.87 8.16
C MET A 248 -14.11 1.37 8.66
N TRP A 249 -13.74 1.65 9.91
CA TRP A 249 -12.52 1.13 10.52
C TRP A 249 -12.54 -0.39 10.69
N ASP A 250 -13.69 -0.97 11.06
CA ASP A 250 -13.91 -2.42 11.06
C ASP A 250 -13.56 -3.01 9.69
N LEU A 251 -14.09 -2.43 8.61
CA LEU A 251 -13.80 -2.87 7.24
C LEU A 251 -12.31 -2.71 6.90
N VAL A 252 -11.69 -1.58 7.23
CA VAL A 252 -10.25 -1.34 7.01
C VAL A 252 -9.42 -2.42 7.72
N ILE A 253 -9.71 -2.71 8.99
CA ILE A 253 -8.97 -3.72 9.77
C ILE A 253 -9.18 -5.11 9.18
N ILE A 254 -10.42 -5.50 8.87
CA ILE A 254 -10.74 -6.81 8.30
C ILE A 254 -10.00 -7.01 6.97
N PHE A 255 -10.08 -6.05 6.05
CA PHE A 255 -9.39 -6.18 4.77
C PHE A 255 -7.87 -6.07 4.90
N ALA A 256 -7.33 -5.21 5.76
CA ALA A 256 -5.88 -5.12 6.00
C ALA A 256 -5.31 -6.44 6.54
N VAL A 257 -5.98 -7.07 7.51
CA VAL A 257 -5.61 -8.39 8.01
C VAL A 257 -5.71 -9.45 6.92
N THR A 258 -6.78 -9.40 6.10
CA THR A 258 -6.97 -10.33 4.99
C THR A 258 -5.84 -10.22 3.96
N VAL A 259 -5.51 -9.00 3.52
CA VAL A 259 -4.41 -8.73 2.58
C VAL A 259 -3.07 -9.20 3.16
N GLU A 260 -2.80 -8.94 4.44
CA GLU A 260 -1.55 -9.37 5.09
C GLU A 260 -1.45 -10.91 5.17
N VAL A 261 -2.54 -11.60 5.50
CA VAL A 261 -2.57 -13.06 5.51
C VAL A 261 -2.33 -13.61 4.11
N LEU A 262 -3.00 -13.06 3.09
CA LEU A 262 -2.81 -13.47 1.69
C LEU A 262 -1.38 -13.21 1.21
N TYR A 263 -0.82 -12.03 1.53
CA TYR A 263 0.56 -11.67 1.23
C TYR A 263 1.57 -12.66 1.84
N ARG A 264 1.44 -12.97 3.13
CA ARG A 264 2.36 -13.91 3.80
C ARG A 264 2.21 -15.35 3.30
N LEU A 265 0.97 -15.81 3.08
CA LEU A 265 0.73 -17.20 2.69
C LEU A 265 1.06 -17.48 1.22
N LYS A 266 0.86 -16.50 0.33
CA LYS A 266 1.02 -16.69 -1.11
C LYS A 266 2.29 -16.05 -1.62
N TYR A 267 2.46 -14.75 -1.45
CA TYR A 267 3.60 -14.05 -2.02
C TYR A 267 4.91 -14.42 -1.33
N ARG A 268 4.99 -14.31 0.00
CA ARG A 268 6.24 -14.61 0.72
C ARG A 268 6.67 -16.06 0.56
N ARG A 269 5.71 -16.98 0.71
CA ARG A 269 5.96 -18.41 0.50
C ARG A 269 6.40 -18.72 -0.93
N TRP A 270 5.78 -18.08 -1.93
CA TRP A 270 6.20 -18.23 -3.32
C TRP A 270 7.64 -17.73 -3.54
N VAL A 271 8.02 -16.56 -3.00
CA VAL A 271 9.40 -16.06 -3.10
C VAL A 271 10.40 -17.05 -2.48
N ASP A 272 10.07 -17.63 -1.32
CA ASP A 272 10.91 -18.61 -0.63
C ASP A 272 10.97 -19.96 -1.39
N ASP A 273 9.83 -20.46 -1.87
CA ASP A 273 9.72 -21.74 -2.61
C ASP A 273 10.30 -21.62 -4.04
N TYR A 274 10.30 -20.43 -4.64
CA TYR A 274 10.79 -20.21 -6.01
C TYR A 274 12.31 -20.42 -6.13
N GLN A 275 13.08 -20.03 -5.11
CA GLN A 275 14.51 -20.37 -5.04
C GLN A 275 14.75 -21.89 -5.15
N PHE A 276 13.77 -22.70 -4.76
CA PHE A 276 13.82 -24.15 -4.88
C PHE A 276 13.23 -24.64 -6.22
N MET A 277 12.17 -24.01 -6.73
CA MET A 277 11.40 -24.43 -7.92
C MET A 277 12.06 -24.20 -9.28
N LEU A 278 13.05 -23.30 -9.40
CA LEU A 278 13.89 -23.17 -10.61
C LEU A 278 14.52 -24.51 -11.05
N SER A 279 14.51 -25.52 -10.18
CA SER A 279 14.98 -26.88 -10.47
C SER A 279 13.91 -27.91 -10.87
N GLN A 280 12.60 -27.63 -10.72
CA GLN A 280 11.59 -28.72 -10.72
C GLN A 280 10.21 -28.42 -11.33
N SER A 281 9.81 -27.17 -11.58
CA SER A 281 8.42 -26.88 -12.00
C SER A 281 8.22 -26.96 -13.53
N SER A 282 7.11 -27.58 -13.95
CA SER A 282 6.73 -27.76 -15.36
C SER A 282 5.85 -26.65 -15.94
N ASP A 283 5.45 -25.66 -15.13
CA ASP A 283 4.56 -24.57 -15.55
C ASP A 283 5.40 -23.32 -15.81
N MET A 284 5.73 -23.06 -17.08
CA MET A 284 6.57 -21.94 -17.51
C MET A 284 5.77 -20.65 -17.73
N THR A 285 4.45 -20.66 -17.53
CA THR A 285 3.56 -19.55 -17.95
C THR A 285 3.88 -18.20 -17.33
N GLN A 286 4.57 -18.18 -16.18
CA GLN A 286 4.98 -16.95 -15.48
C GLN A 286 6.50 -16.68 -15.56
N PHE A 287 7.26 -17.55 -16.21
CA PHE A 287 8.73 -17.56 -16.13
C PHE A 287 9.38 -16.24 -16.56
N SER A 288 8.83 -15.54 -17.56
CA SER A 288 9.33 -14.23 -17.99
C SER A 288 9.14 -13.16 -16.91
N GLN A 289 7.94 -13.06 -16.33
CA GLN A 289 7.64 -12.07 -15.29
C GLN A 289 8.43 -12.34 -14.01
N GLU A 290 8.60 -13.62 -13.66
CA GLU A 290 9.38 -14.06 -12.50
C GLU A 290 10.88 -13.78 -12.70
N THR A 291 11.40 -14.06 -13.90
CA THR A 291 12.79 -13.74 -14.25
C THR A 291 13.01 -12.23 -14.20
N TRP A 292 12.10 -11.43 -14.75
CA TRP A 292 12.19 -9.97 -14.66
C TRP A 292 12.20 -9.53 -13.19
N PHE A 293 11.28 -10.04 -12.37
CA PHE A 293 11.17 -9.68 -10.96
C PHE A 293 12.44 -9.99 -10.16
N LEU A 294 13.16 -11.07 -10.46
CA LEU A 294 14.35 -11.47 -9.72
C LEU A 294 15.64 -10.87 -10.25
N VAL A 295 15.77 -10.75 -11.56
CA VAL A 295 17.00 -10.34 -12.23
C VAL A 295 17.06 -8.82 -12.37
N CYS A 296 15.94 -8.21 -12.72
CA CYS A 296 15.88 -6.78 -13.04
C CYS A 296 15.69 -5.94 -11.78
N GLN A 297 14.99 -6.45 -10.77
CA GLN A 297 14.75 -5.70 -9.55
C GLN A 297 16.02 -5.58 -8.69
N LYS A 298 16.30 -4.38 -8.17
CA LYS A 298 17.39 -4.22 -7.22
C LYS A 298 17.02 -4.84 -5.86
N GLU A 299 17.77 -5.86 -5.46
CA GLU A 299 17.50 -6.60 -4.22
C GLU A 299 17.41 -5.70 -2.98
N SER A 300 18.29 -4.70 -2.86
CA SER A 300 18.28 -3.79 -1.72
C SER A 300 16.99 -2.96 -1.62
N LEU A 301 16.39 -2.58 -2.76
CA LEU A 301 15.13 -1.82 -2.78
C LEU A 301 13.97 -2.74 -2.39
N ARG A 302 13.94 -3.97 -2.90
CA ARG A 302 12.95 -4.99 -2.54
C ARG A 302 12.97 -5.27 -1.04
N GLN A 303 14.14 -5.53 -0.46
CA GLN A 303 14.28 -5.76 0.98
C GLN A 303 13.87 -4.54 1.80
N SER A 304 14.18 -3.33 1.32
CA SER A 304 13.75 -2.09 1.97
C SER A 304 12.23 -1.95 1.98
N LEU A 305 11.55 -2.27 0.87
CA LEU A 305 10.09 -2.25 0.76
C LEU A 305 9.46 -3.22 1.75
N GLN A 306 9.95 -4.47 1.78
CA GLN A 306 9.45 -5.51 2.69
C GLN A 306 9.68 -5.17 4.17
N THR A 307 10.85 -4.58 4.48
CA THR A 307 11.17 -4.12 5.83
C THR A 307 10.24 -2.99 6.26
N LEU A 308 10.07 -1.99 5.40
CA LEU A 308 9.19 -0.86 5.68
C LEU A 308 7.72 -1.29 5.79
N LEU A 309 7.28 -2.22 4.94
CA LEU A 309 5.95 -2.83 5.03
C LEU A 309 5.74 -3.54 6.37
N SER A 310 6.73 -4.34 6.80
CA SER A 310 6.69 -5.04 8.10
C SER A 310 6.62 -4.08 9.28
N VAL A 311 7.41 -3.00 9.25
CA VAL A 311 7.35 -1.92 10.27
C VAL A 311 5.99 -1.25 10.25
N GLY A 312 5.45 -0.97 9.07
CA GLY A 312 4.12 -0.40 8.90
C GLY A 312 3.02 -1.27 9.50
N HIS A 313 3.03 -2.57 9.22
CA HIS A 313 2.07 -3.53 9.78
C HIS A 313 2.16 -3.64 11.30
N ALA A 314 3.36 -3.60 11.88
CA ALA A 314 3.53 -3.58 13.33
C ALA A 314 2.85 -2.35 13.96
N ILE A 315 2.96 -1.19 13.33
CA ILE A 315 2.34 0.05 13.82
C ILE A 315 0.83 0.06 13.58
N MET A 316 0.37 -0.52 12.48
CA MET A 316 -1.06 -0.74 12.24
C MET A 316 -1.69 -1.67 13.28
N LEU A 317 -0.97 -2.73 13.71
CA LEU A 317 -1.42 -3.63 14.77
C LEU A 317 -1.61 -2.86 16.10
N LEU A 318 -0.64 -2.02 16.47
CA LEU A 318 -0.74 -1.17 17.66
C LEU A 318 -1.92 -0.19 17.59
N ASN A 319 -2.15 0.42 16.42
CA ASN A 319 -3.29 1.30 16.18
C ASN A 319 -4.63 0.54 16.23
N SER A 320 -4.66 -0.70 15.71
CA SER A 320 -5.85 -1.56 15.77
C SER A 320 -6.18 -1.96 17.20
N ALA A 321 -5.17 -2.22 18.05
CA ALA A 321 -5.37 -2.47 19.47
C ALA A 321 -5.94 -1.23 20.20
N SER A 322 -5.46 -0.03 19.87
CA SER A 322 -6.01 1.23 20.37
C SER A 322 -7.47 1.43 19.94
N TRP A 323 -7.79 1.09 18.69
CA TRP A 323 -9.15 1.13 18.17
C TRP A 323 -10.07 0.13 18.88
N LEU A 324 -9.62 -1.12 19.09
CA LEU A 324 -10.36 -2.13 19.85
C LEU A 324 -10.62 -1.69 21.29
N TYR A 325 -9.64 -1.04 21.92
CA TYR A 325 -9.82 -0.44 23.24
C TYR A 325 -10.94 0.60 23.23
N HIS A 326 -10.98 1.49 22.24
CA HIS A 326 -12.07 2.47 22.11
C HIS A 326 -13.42 1.85 21.83
N VAL A 327 -13.49 0.78 21.04
CA VAL A 327 -14.74 0.03 20.81
C VAL A 327 -15.22 -0.61 22.11
N ALA A 328 -14.34 -1.26 22.85
CA ALA A 328 -14.66 -1.83 24.16
C ALA A 328 -15.13 -0.74 25.14
N GLU A 329 -14.43 0.40 25.19
CA GLU A 329 -14.82 1.56 26.00
C GLU A 329 -16.24 2.06 25.65
N ILE A 330 -16.65 2.03 24.38
CA ILE A 330 -18.01 2.44 23.98
C ILE A 330 -19.06 1.44 24.43
N TYR A 331 -18.85 0.15 24.15
CA TYR A 331 -19.88 -0.88 24.32
C TYR A 331 -19.95 -1.40 25.75
N THR A 332 -18.81 -1.69 26.37
CA THR A 332 -18.74 -2.25 27.72
C THR A 332 -18.35 -1.23 28.77
N GLY A 333 -17.84 -0.05 28.37
CA GLY A 333 -17.28 1.00 29.23
C GLY A 333 -18.00 1.26 30.53
N LYS A 334 -19.34 1.34 30.47
CA LYS A 334 -20.20 1.63 31.62
C LYS A 334 -19.94 0.70 32.82
N TRP A 335 -19.48 -0.52 32.60
CA TRP A 335 -19.32 -1.54 33.64
C TRP A 335 -17.92 -1.54 34.27
N TRP A 336 -16.87 -1.24 33.51
CA TRP A 336 -15.47 -1.40 33.93
C TRP A 336 -14.73 -0.06 34.06
N VAL A 337 -15.10 0.96 33.28
CA VAL A 337 -14.48 2.30 33.37
C VAL A 337 -14.64 2.89 34.77
N PRO A 338 -15.79 2.81 35.47
CA PRO A 338 -15.89 3.31 36.84
C PRO A 338 -14.94 2.58 37.82
N ALA A 339 -14.78 1.26 37.66
CA ALA A 339 -13.88 0.48 38.48
C ALA A 339 -12.40 0.83 38.21
N LEU A 340 -12.03 1.11 36.96
CA LEU A 340 -10.70 1.63 36.59
C LEU A 340 -10.47 3.06 37.09
N GLN A 341 -11.47 3.93 37.00
CA GLN A 341 -11.42 5.30 37.52
C GLN A 341 -11.24 5.32 39.04
N SER A 342 -11.83 4.36 39.77
CA SER A 342 -11.64 4.24 41.22
C SER A 342 -10.20 3.84 41.62
N ARG A 343 -9.42 3.24 40.71
CA ARG A 343 -8.00 2.94 40.91
C ARG A 343 -7.16 4.16 40.49
N THR A 344 -6.94 5.04 41.46
CA THR A 344 -6.40 6.40 41.30
C THR A 344 -4.88 6.49 41.00
N ARG A 345 -4.45 7.71 40.65
CA ARG A 345 -3.14 8.17 40.08
C ARG A 345 -2.82 7.71 38.67
N LEU A 346 -2.87 6.41 38.36
CA LEU A 346 -2.54 5.92 37.02
C LEU A 346 -3.52 6.42 35.96
N TRP A 347 -4.83 6.41 36.25
CA TRP A 347 -5.85 6.94 35.34
C TRP A 347 -5.65 8.43 35.01
N ARG A 348 -5.32 9.25 36.03
CA ARG A 348 -5.02 10.68 35.83
C ARG A 348 -3.78 10.90 34.95
N ARG A 349 -2.74 10.06 35.12
CA ARG A 349 -1.55 10.10 34.25
C ARG A 349 -1.90 9.66 32.82
N TRP A 350 -2.72 8.62 32.67
CA TRP A 350 -3.18 8.14 31.37
C TRP A 350 -3.95 9.22 30.61
N GLU A 351 -4.93 9.88 31.22
CA GLU A 351 -5.69 10.97 30.59
C GLU A 351 -4.80 12.16 30.18
N GLY A 352 -3.81 12.50 31.00
CA GLY A 352 -2.82 13.54 30.64
C GLY A 352 -1.93 13.12 29.47
N CYS A 353 -1.49 11.86 29.43
CA CYS A 353 -0.64 11.33 28.37
C CYS A 353 -1.40 11.03 27.08
N LYS A 354 -2.72 10.82 27.12
CA LYS A 354 -3.54 10.40 25.98
C LYS A 354 -3.40 11.34 24.79
N LEU A 355 -3.40 12.65 25.02
CA LEU A 355 -3.17 13.65 23.97
C LEU A 355 -1.77 13.50 23.36
N LEU A 356 -0.74 13.46 24.19
CA LEU A 356 0.65 13.35 23.74
C LEU A 356 0.89 12.05 22.98
N LEU A 357 0.33 10.94 23.44
CA LEU A 357 0.39 9.65 22.74
C LEU A 357 -0.30 9.71 21.38
N ARG A 358 -1.45 10.38 21.30
CA ARG A 358 -2.20 10.56 20.04
C ARG A 358 -1.42 11.41 19.04
N LEU A 359 -0.85 12.53 19.48
CA LEU A 359 0.02 13.38 18.66
C LEU A 359 1.29 12.63 18.24
N PHE A 360 1.95 11.95 19.17
CA PHE A 360 3.15 11.16 18.86
C PHE A 360 2.87 10.05 17.85
N ASN A 361 1.75 9.34 18.00
CA ASN A 361 1.30 8.35 17.02
C ASN A 361 1.02 8.98 15.65
N GLY A 362 0.34 10.13 15.62
CA GLY A 362 0.11 10.89 14.37
C GLY A 362 1.43 11.28 13.70
N TYR A 363 2.42 11.75 14.45
CA TYR A 363 3.75 12.08 13.95
C TYR A 363 4.50 10.85 13.40
N ILE A 364 4.49 9.71 14.11
CA ILE A 364 5.08 8.46 13.63
C ILE A 364 4.42 8.03 12.33
N CYS A 365 3.08 8.04 12.27
CA CYS A 365 2.34 7.68 11.06
C CYS A 365 2.66 8.62 9.90
N LEU A 366 2.84 9.92 10.17
CA LEU A 366 3.26 10.91 9.18
C LEU A 366 4.65 10.59 8.62
N ALA A 367 5.62 10.28 9.48
CA ALA A 367 6.97 9.91 9.05
C ALA A 367 6.96 8.64 8.20
N ILE A 368 6.17 7.63 8.59
CA ILE A 368 6.05 6.38 7.86
C ILE A 368 5.35 6.57 6.52
N MET A 369 4.27 7.34 6.46
CA MET A 369 3.58 7.69 5.21
C MET A 369 4.57 8.28 4.20
N TRP A 370 5.38 9.26 4.61
CA TRP A 370 6.41 9.84 3.73
C TRP A 370 7.53 8.86 3.37
N ALA A 371 7.93 7.98 4.30
CA ALA A 371 8.89 6.92 4.00
C ALA A 371 8.35 5.93 2.95
N PHE A 372 7.08 5.53 3.05
CA PHE A 372 6.41 4.68 2.06
C PHE A 372 6.42 5.36 0.68
N LEU A 373 5.96 6.61 0.62
CA LEU A 373 5.86 7.34 -0.65
C LEU A 373 7.24 7.60 -1.28
N GLY A 374 8.24 7.97 -0.47
CA GLY A 374 9.60 8.21 -0.92
C GLY A 374 10.27 6.93 -1.45
N LEU A 375 10.16 5.83 -0.70
CA LEU A 375 10.72 4.54 -1.10
C LEU A 375 10.01 3.99 -2.35
N PHE A 376 8.69 4.09 -2.43
CA PHE A 376 7.93 3.68 -3.60
C PHE A 376 8.31 4.49 -4.84
N THR A 377 8.53 5.79 -4.70
CA THR A 377 8.95 6.65 -5.81
C THR A 377 10.34 6.26 -6.31
N ALA A 378 11.27 5.99 -5.40
CA ALA A 378 12.61 5.51 -5.76
C ALA A 378 12.55 4.14 -6.44
N TYR A 379 11.70 3.24 -5.93
CA TYR A 379 11.47 1.92 -6.49
C TYR A 379 10.89 1.99 -7.91
N ARG A 380 9.81 2.75 -8.09
CA ARG A 380 9.20 3.00 -9.40
C ARG A 380 10.22 3.54 -10.38
N HIS A 381 10.99 4.55 -10.00
CA HIS A 381 12.02 5.12 -10.89
C HIS A 381 13.08 4.09 -11.33
N ASP A 382 13.51 3.19 -10.43
CA ASP A 382 14.43 2.10 -10.78
C ASP A 382 13.79 1.11 -11.77
N VAL A 383 12.52 0.76 -11.56
CA VAL A 383 11.75 -0.11 -12.47
C VAL A 383 11.58 0.52 -13.84
N MET A 384 11.10 1.76 -13.93
CA MET A 384 10.91 2.46 -15.21
C MET A 384 12.20 2.53 -16.01
N LYS A 385 13.34 2.79 -15.35
CA LYS A 385 14.65 2.87 -15.99
C LYS A 385 15.10 1.53 -16.59
N LYS A 386 14.72 0.41 -15.99
CA LYS A 386 15.16 -0.94 -16.40
C LYS A 386 14.19 -1.64 -17.34
N ALA A 387 12.89 -1.36 -17.20
CA ALA A 387 11.87 -1.86 -18.12
C ALA A 387 11.95 -1.19 -19.50
N GLY A 388 12.42 0.06 -19.57
CA GLY A 388 12.55 0.78 -20.85
C GLY A 388 11.18 1.03 -21.48
N GLU A 389 11.05 0.77 -22.77
CA GLU A 389 9.80 0.98 -23.53
C GLU A 389 8.70 -0.04 -23.20
N ALA A 390 9.03 -1.14 -22.52
CA ALA A 390 8.04 -2.14 -22.09
C ALA A 390 7.15 -1.63 -20.94
N ASP A 391 7.52 -0.51 -20.30
CA ASP A 391 6.78 0.02 -19.16
C ASP A 391 5.49 0.76 -19.55
N GLN A 392 4.36 0.18 -19.17
CA GLN A 392 3.02 0.78 -19.37
C GLN A 392 2.63 1.77 -18.26
N ASP A 393 3.47 1.98 -17.23
CA ASP A 393 3.17 2.93 -16.13
C ASP A 393 3.14 4.41 -16.59
N GLY A 394 3.58 4.69 -17.83
CA GLY A 394 3.49 6.01 -18.47
C GLY A 394 2.08 6.39 -18.91
N ASP A 395 1.17 5.42 -19.07
CA ASP A 395 -0.14 5.65 -19.66
C ASP A 395 -1.16 6.21 -18.66
N TRP A 396 -1.97 7.15 -19.15
CA TRP A 396 -3.10 7.70 -18.41
C TRP A 396 -4.33 6.80 -18.54
N THR A 397 -4.82 6.27 -17.41
CA THR A 397 -6.06 5.51 -17.38
C THR A 397 -7.24 6.35 -16.89
N PHE A 398 -8.47 5.92 -17.20
CA PHE A 398 -9.67 6.57 -16.67
C PHE A 398 -9.70 6.55 -15.13
N GLY A 399 -9.23 5.47 -14.52
CA GLY A 399 -9.14 5.32 -13.06
C GLY A 399 -8.23 6.37 -12.42
N GLN A 400 -7.11 6.71 -13.07
CA GLN A 400 -6.21 7.76 -12.62
C GLN A 400 -6.85 9.16 -12.62
N VAL A 401 -7.62 9.49 -13.67
CA VAL A 401 -8.33 10.78 -13.72
C VAL A 401 -9.38 10.85 -12.62
N LEU A 402 -10.13 9.76 -12.41
CA LEU A 402 -11.11 9.65 -11.35
C LEU A 402 -10.46 9.82 -9.96
N SER A 403 -9.29 9.21 -9.73
CA SER A 403 -8.58 9.31 -8.45
C SER A 403 -8.09 10.73 -8.14
N LEU A 404 -7.78 11.55 -9.15
CA LEU A 404 -7.49 12.96 -8.94
C LEU A 404 -8.75 13.75 -8.56
N THR A 405 -9.88 13.44 -9.21
CA THR A 405 -11.14 14.14 -8.93
C THR A 405 -11.67 13.93 -7.53
N THR A 406 -11.31 12.81 -6.85
CA THR A 406 -11.74 12.56 -5.47
C THR A 406 -11.19 13.57 -4.47
N TRP A 407 -10.08 14.26 -4.79
CA TRP A 407 -9.45 15.23 -3.89
C TRP A 407 -9.87 16.67 -4.16
N ILE A 408 -10.51 16.95 -5.30
CA ILE A 408 -10.99 18.28 -5.66
C ILE A 408 -12.01 18.82 -4.64
N PRO A 409 -13.04 18.05 -4.19
CA PRO A 409 -13.99 18.53 -3.19
C PRO A 409 -13.31 19.00 -1.90
N ILE A 410 -12.28 18.29 -1.43
CA ILE A 410 -11.53 18.65 -0.21
C ILE A 410 -10.81 19.99 -0.40
N GLY A 411 -10.18 20.20 -1.56
CA GLY A 411 -9.55 21.46 -1.91
C GLY A 411 -10.55 22.62 -2.00
N ILE A 412 -11.72 22.38 -2.61
CA ILE A 412 -12.80 23.37 -2.73
C ILE A 412 -13.39 23.71 -1.36
N GLU A 413 -13.66 22.72 -0.52
CA GLU A 413 -14.16 22.93 0.84
C GLU A 413 -13.18 23.79 1.64
N LEU A 414 -11.90 23.43 1.64
CA LEU A 414 -10.86 24.20 2.33
C LEU A 414 -10.77 25.65 1.83
N LEU A 415 -10.77 25.84 0.50
CA LEU A 415 -10.73 27.17 -0.11
C LEU A 415 -11.99 27.98 0.19
N SER A 416 -13.17 27.33 0.16
CA SER A 416 -14.45 27.98 0.43
C SER A 416 -14.53 28.48 1.87
N VAL A 417 -14.06 27.69 2.84
CA VAL A 417 -14.03 28.10 4.25
C VAL A 417 -13.01 29.21 4.47
N TYR A 418 -11.86 29.16 3.78
CA TYR A 418 -10.87 30.23 3.82
C TYR A 418 -11.41 31.56 3.30
N ILE A 419 -12.12 31.56 2.16
CA ILE A 419 -12.66 32.76 1.51
C ILE A 419 -13.89 33.31 2.23
N TYR A 420 -14.86 32.45 2.55
CA TYR A 420 -16.19 32.87 3.04
C TYR A 420 -16.33 32.83 4.57
N GLY A 421 -15.39 32.19 5.27
CA GLY A 421 -15.46 31.91 6.71
C GLY A 421 -16.22 30.63 7.03
N ALA A 422 -15.95 30.05 8.21
CA ALA A 422 -16.52 28.78 8.65
C ALA A 422 -18.06 28.80 8.70
N HIS A 423 -18.66 29.88 9.21
CA HIS A 423 -20.12 30.01 9.33
C HIS A 423 -20.84 29.84 7.98
N LYS A 424 -20.46 30.63 6.97
CA LYS A 424 -21.07 30.56 5.63
C LYS A 424 -20.74 29.28 4.89
N GLY A 425 -19.57 28.70 5.13
CA GLY A 425 -19.17 27.42 4.53
C GLY A 425 -20.03 26.26 5.05
N VAL A 426 -20.18 26.17 6.37
CA VAL A 426 -20.96 25.12 7.04
C VAL A 426 -22.46 25.31 6.82
N GLU A 427 -22.96 26.55 6.85
CA GLU A 427 -24.39 26.82 6.64
C GLU A 427 -24.86 26.37 5.24
N LYS A 428 -24.02 26.50 4.21
CA LYS A 428 -24.31 26.01 2.86
C LYS A 428 -24.33 24.49 2.74
N SER A 429 -23.60 23.76 3.60
CA SER A 429 -23.53 22.30 3.56
C SER A 429 -24.59 21.62 4.44
N LEU A 430 -25.26 22.38 5.31
CA LEU A 430 -26.35 21.90 6.13
C LEU A 430 -27.68 21.92 5.35
N SER A 431 -28.56 20.96 5.67
CA SER A 431 -29.94 21.00 5.18
C SER A 431 -30.62 22.28 5.67
N THR A 432 -31.46 22.87 4.83
CA THR A 432 -32.22 24.11 5.09
C THR A 432 -33.07 24.09 6.37
N ARG A 433 -33.26 22.92 6.98
CA ARG A 433 -33.93 22.75 8.28
C ARG A 433 -33.05 23.09 9.49
N TYR A 434 -31.75 23.28 9.29
CA TYR A 434 -30.80 23.57 10.34
C TYR A 434 -30.13 24.92 10.07
N ARG A 435 -29.88 25.68 11.13
CA ARG A 435 -29.14 26.95 11.08
C ARG A 435 -27.90 26.84 11.95
N VAL A 436 -26.78 27.36 11.45
CA VAL A 436 -25.55 27.47 12.25
C VAL A 436 -25.74 28.60 13.26
N VAL A 437 -25.61 28.27 14.54
CA VAL A 437 -25.64 29.24 15.64
C VAL A 437 -24.23 29.30 16.21
N ASP A 438 -23.60 30.47 16.12
CA ASP A 438 -22.30 30.68 16.74
C ASP A 438 -22.44 30.52 18.25
N ARG A 439 -21.59 29.68 18.81
CA ARG A 439 -21.54 29.44 20.25
C ARG A 439 -20.79 30.59 20.92
N ASN A 440 -21.53 31.60 21.39
CA ASN A 440 -21.00 32.82 22.02
C ASN A 440 -20.50 32.62 23.47
N ASP A 441 -20.07 31.41 23.83
CA ASP A 441 -19.81 30.93 25.19
C ASP A 441 -18.59 31.56 25.89
N THR A 442 -18.09 32.72 25.46
CA THR A 442 -17.31 33.59 26.37
C THR A 442 -18.18 34.22 27.47
N GLU A 443 -19.51 34.15 27.34
CA GLU A 443 -20.46 34.46 28.41
C GLU A 443 -21.32 33.22 28.69
N VAL A 444 -20.76 32.19 29.32
CA VAL A 444 -21.60 31.27 30.09
C VAL A 444 -21.82 31.95 31.43
N PRO A 445 -23.03 32.43 31.76
CA PRO A 445 -23.34 32.79 33.14
C PRO A 445 -23.15 31.52 33.96
N GLU A 446 -22.28 31.57 34.97
CA GLU A 446 -21.98 30.45 35.89
C GLU A 446 -23.23 29.87 36.60
N GLU A 447 -24.41 30.47 36.43
CA GLU A 447 -25.61 30.15 37.21
C GLU A 447 -26.55 29.08 36.61
N GLU A 448 -26.36 28.64 35.35
CA GLU A 448 -27.23 27.62 34.74
C GLU A 448 -26.51 26.31 34.37
N VAL A 449 -25.44 25.96 35.10
CA VAL A 449 -25.11 24.54 35.27
C VAL A 449 -26.19 23.94 36.16
N VAL A 450 -27.28 23.55 35.48
CA VAL A 450 -28.27 22.56 35.85
C VAL A 450 -27.80 21.80 37.09
N ASN A 451 -28.41 22.15 38.22
CA ASN A 451 -28.69 21.22 39.30
C ASN A 451 -29.35 20.00 38.66
N GLU A 452 -28.54 19.10 38.11
CA GLU A 452 -28.91 17.73 37.84
C GLU A 452 -29.34 17.24 39.21
N LYS A 453 -30.67 17.12 39.36
CA LYS A 453 -31.34 16.67 40.58
C LYS A 453 -30.55 15.49 41.11
N ARG A 454 -29.71 15.77 42.11
CA ARG A 454 -29.25 14.77 43.05
C ARG A 454 -30.54 14.07 43.46
N PRO A 455 -30.71 12.77 43.20
CA PRO A 455 -31.89 12.07 43.68
C PRO A 455 -31.97 12.41 45.16
N GLU A 456 -33.09 13.01 45.57
CA GLU A 456 -33.39 13.24 46.97
C GLU A 456 -32.98 11.95 47.69
N ARG A 457 -31.96 12.06 48.54
CA ARG A 457 -31.72 11.04 49.55
C ARG A 457 -33.10 10.84 50.17
N ARG A 458 -33.69 9.66 49.95
CA ARG A 458 -34.81 9.22 50.78
C ARG A 458 -34.38 9.56 52.20
N PRO A 459 -35.17 10.36 52.95
CA PRO A 459 -34.89 10.54 54.36
C PRO A 459 -34.74 9.13 54.93
N GLU A 460 -33.56 8.86 55.49
CA GLU A 460 -33.36 7.68 56.30
C GLU A 460 -34.51 7.67 57.29
N LYS A 461 -35.39 6.66 57.18
CA LYS A 461 -36.34 6.39 58.24
C LYS A 461 -35.50 6.31 59.53
N PRO A 462 -35.79 7.14 60.56
CA PRO A 462 -35.16 6.94 61.84
C PRO A 462 -35.36 5.48 62.22
N ALA A 463 -34.28 4.81 62.61
CA ALA A 463 -34.32 3.48 63.16
C ALA A 463 -35.38 3.49 64.27
N GLY A 464 -36.54 2.90 63.97
CA GLY A 464 -37.58 2.70 64.97
C GLY A 464 -36.96 1.86 66.06
N ASN A 465 -36.98 2.39 67.28
CA ASN A 465 -36.67 1.63 68.48
C ASN A 465 -37.46 0.32 68.41
N MET A 466 -36.73 -0.79 68.33
CA MET A 466 -37.29 -2.12 68.43
C MET A 466 -37.73 -2.28 69.87
N GLU A 467 -39.01 -2.02 70.12
CA GLU A 467 -39.66 -2.28 71.40
C GLU A 467 -39.71 -3.80 71.57
N VAL A 468 -38.86 -4.30 72.46
CA VAL A 468 -38.83 -5.69 72.87
C VAL A 468 -40.06 -5.94 73.73
N THR A 469 -41.10 -6.53 73.15
CA THR A 469 -42.20 -7.11 73.91
C THR A 469 -41.68 -8.29 74.74
N PRO A 470 -41.94 -8.32 76.06
CA PRO A 470 -41.59 -9.46 76.89
C PRO A 470 -42.43 -10.66 76.48
N VAL A 471 -41.76 -11.81 76.35
CA VAL A 471 -42.38 -13.12 76.17
C VAL A 471 -43.08 -13.46 77.47
N GLU A 472 -44.40 -13.65 77.41
CA GLU A 472 -45.20 -14.20 78.49
C GLU A 472 -44.79 -15.66 78.73
N ASP A 473 -44.39 -15.96 79.96
CA ASP A 473 -44.28 -17.31 80.49
C ASP A 473 -45.71 -17.89 80.62
N GLU A 474 -46.04 -18.89 79.80
CA GLU A 474 -47.15 -19.81 80.06
C GLU A 474 -46.63 -21.18 80.48
N HIS A 475 -47.21 -21.64 81.58
CA HIS A 475 -47.03 -22.88 82.32
C HIS A 475 -46.80 -24.17 81.51
N SER A 476 -45.84 -24.97 81.99
CA SER A 476 -46.06 -26.36 82.49
C SER A 476 -44.90 -26.80 83.37
#